data_AF-A0A950VPX7-F1
#
_entry.id   AF-A0A950VPX7-F1
#
_cell.length_a   1.000
_cell.length_b   1.000
_cell.length_c   1.000
_cell.angle_alpha   90.00
_cell.angle_beta   90.00
_cell.angle_gamma   90.00
#
_symmetry.space_group_name_H-M   'P 1'
#
loop_
_entity.id
_entity.type
_entity.pdbx_description
1 polymer ?
#
loop_
_entity_poly.entity_id
_entity_poly.type
_entity_poly.pdbx_seq_one_letter_code
_entity_poly.pdbx_strand_id
1 'polypeptide(L)'
;MQTHAAVSEYLELLDWRRRVSELFAELRRRPGGADTLAWFRSEKDELFRSHPQSPIPADERASFTRLNYWPYNASARVEARFDS
;
A
#
# COMPACT_ATOMS: atom_id res chain seq x y z
N MET A 1 18.11 -9.93 -27.05
CA MET A 1 16.93 -9.02 -26.94
C MET A 1 16.26 -9.15 -25.56
N GLN A 2 17.02 -9.17 -24.45
CA GLN A 2 16.52 -9.59 -23.12
C GLN A 2 16.78 -8.56 -21.99
N THR A 3 17.63 -7.57 -22.25
CA THR A 3 18.04 -6.53 -21.29
C THR A 3 16.97 -5.48 -21.02
N HIS A 4 16.16 -5.12 -22.02
CA HIS A 4 15.13 -4.07 -21.86
C HIS A 4 13.98 -4.50 -20.94
N ALA A 5 13.53 -5.76 -21.00
CA ALA A 5 12.45 -6.26 -20.14
C ALA A 5 12.88 -6.33 -18.67
N ALA A 6 14.09 -6.82 -18.39
CA ALA A 6 14.64 -6.87 -17.04
C ALA A 6 14.86 -5.48 -16.43
N VAL A 7 15.31 -4.50 -17.23
CA VAL A 7 15.43 -3.10 -16.79
C VAL A 7 14.06 -2.51 -16.49
N SER A 8 13.04 -2.80 -17.32
CA SER A 8 11.67 -2.35 -17.07
C SER A 8 11.13 -2.91 -15.75
N GLU A 9 11.29 -4.21 -15.49
CA GLU A 9 10.84 -4.84 -14.24
C GLU A 9 11.54 -4.27 -13.01
N TYR A 10 12.84 -3.99 -13.11
CA TYR A 10 13.59 -3.35 -12.04
C TYR A 10 13.09 -1.93 -11.75
N LEU A 11 12.83 -1.14 -12.79
CA LEU A 11 12.29 0.22 -12.62
C LEU A 11 10.88 0.20 -12.02
N GLU A 12 10.03 -0.73 -12.46
CA GLU A 12 8.72 -0.98 -11.86
C GLU A 12 8.85 -1.35 -10.36
N LEU A 13 9.81 -2.18 -9.99
CA LEU A 13 10.04 -2.55 -8.58
C LEU A 13 10.51 -1.35 -7.75
N LEU A 14 11.35 -0.49 -8.31
CA LEU A 14 11.77 0.76 -7.66
C LEU A 14 10.58 1.70 -7.48
N ASP A 15 9.71 1.86 -8.49
CA ASP A 15 8.51 2.70 -8.39
C ASP A 15 7.56 2.19 -7.30
N TRP A 16 7.35 0.88 -7.23
CA TRP A 16 6.56 0.24 -6.18
C TRP A 16 7.10 0.57 -4.78
N ARG A 17 8.40 0.35 -4.55
CA ARG A 17 9.05 0.62 -3.25
C ARG A 17 8.91 2.09 -2.86
N ARG A 18 9.04 3.00 -3.82
CA ARG A 18 8.87 4.44 -3.63
C ARG A 18 7.44 4.77 -3.22
N ARG A 19 6.43 4.33 -4.00
CA ARG A 19 5.00 4.62 -3.71
C ARG A 19 4.55 4.05 -2.36
N VAL A 20 4.97 2.83 -2.02
CA VAL A 20 4.70 2.24 -0.69
C VAL A 20 5.31 3.11 0.41
N SER A 21 6.57 3.52 0.25
CA SER A 21 7.26 4.35 1.25
C SER A 21 6.58 5.70 1.43
N GLU A 22 6.17 6.34 0.33
CA GLU A 22 5.43 7.61 0.32
C GLU A 22 4.06 7.46 1.01
N LEU A 23 3.32 6.40 0.71
CA LEU A 23 2.02 6.12 1.32
C LEU A 23 2.13 5.98 2.85
N PHE A 24 3.11 5.23 3.34
CA PHE A 24 3.35 5.10 4.78
C PHE A 24 3.89 6.39 5.42
N ALA A 25 4.70 7.18 4.69
CA ALA A 25 5.16 8.47 5.18
C ALA A 25 3.99 9.45 5.35
N GLU A 26 3.06 9.47 4.41
CA GLU A 26 1.87 10.32 4.47
C GLU A 26 0.89 9.86 5.55
N LEU A 27 0.67 8.55 5.71
CA LEU A 27 -0.10 7.99 6.82
C LEU A 27 0.38 8.51 8.18
N ARG A 28 1.71 8.60 8.38
CA ARG A 28 2.31 9.09 9.63
C ARG A 28 2.16 10.59 9.86
N ARG A 29 1.94 11.39 8.81
CA ARG A 29 1.74 12.85 8.93
C ARG A 29 0.31 13.22 9.27
N ARG A 30 -0.65 12.37 8.90
CA ARG A 30 -2.09 12.63 9.09
C ARG A 30 -2.51 12.38 10.54
N PRO A 31 -3.53 13.11 11.05
CA PRO A 31 -4.12 12.82 12.35
C PRO A 31 -4.61 11.37 12.42
N GLY A 32 -4.38 10.70 13.55
CA GLY A 32 -4.88 9.34 13.75
C GLY A 32 -6.40 9.31 13.89
N GLY A 33 -7.08 8.50 13.08
CA GLY A 33 -8.53 8.39 13.12
C GLY A 33 -9.10 7.50 12.02
N ALA A 34 -10.44 7.35 12.04
CA ALA A 34 -11.17 6.54 11.06
C ALA A 34 -10.94 7.03 9.62
N ASP A 35 -10.99 8.35 9.40
CA ASP A 35 -10.87 8.94 8.06
C ASP A 35 -9.48 8.72 7.45
N THR A 36 -8.43 8.93 8.25
CA THR A 36 -7.04 8.65 7.84
C THR A 36 -6.85 7.17 7.52
N LEU A 37 -7.43 6.27 8.31
CA LEU A 37 -7.36 4.84 8.06
C LEU A 37 -8.14 4.43 6.81
N ALA A 38 -9.33 5.01 6.59
CA ALA A 38 -10.14 4.77 5.40
C ALA A 38 -9.40 5.23 4.13
N TRP A 39 -8.82 6.43 4.16
CA TRP A 39 -7.97 6.94 3.08
C TRP A 39 -6.81 5.99 2.79
N PHE A 40 -6.03 5.61 3.81
CA PHE A 40 -4.87 4.73 3.62
C PHE A 40 -5.27 3.38 3.02
N ARG A 41 -6.40 2.80 3.45
CA ARG A 41 -6.93 1.54 2.89
C ARG A 41 -7.27 1.72 1.41
N SER A 42 -7.95 2.81 1.05
CA SER A 42 -8.32 3.11 -0.34
C SER A 42 -7.09 3.27 -1.25
N GLU A 43 -6.08 4.03 -0.82
CA GLU A 43 -4.83 4.20 -1.58
C GLU A 43 -4.10 2.86 -1.75
N LYS A 44 -4.06 2.04 -0.70
CA LYS A 44 -3.41 0.73 -0.76
C LYS A 44 -4.16 -0.23 -1.69
N ASP A 45 -5.49 -0.21 -1.66
CA ASP A 45 -6.33 -1.00 -2.56
C ASP A 45 -6.11 -0.58 -4.03
N GLU A 46 -6.03 0.73 -4.31
CA GLU A 46 -5.70 1.21 -5.66
C GLU A 46 -4.32 0.75 -6.11
N LEU A 47 -3.30 0.91 -5.25
CA LEU A 47 -1.94 0.48 -5.56
C LEU A 47 -1.87 -1.03 -5.86
N PHE A 48 -2.62 -1.85 -5.13
CA PHE A 48 -2.69 -3.30 -5.35
C PHE A 48 -3.43 -3.65 -6.66
N ARG A 49 -4.42 -2.84 -7.05
CA ARG A 49 -5.21 -3.04 -8.26
C ARG A 49 -4.47 -2.62 -9.54
N SER A 50 -3.68 -1.55 -9.50
CA SER A 50 -3.13 -0.97 -10.73
C SER A 50 -1.64 -1.21 -10.95
N HIS A 51 -0.85 -1.41 -9.89
CA HIS A 51 0.61 -1.46 -10.05
C HIS A 51 1.10 -2.82 -10.59
N PRO A 52 1.98 -2.87 -11.62
CA PRO A 52 2.53 -4.12 -12.18
C PRO A 52 3.18 -5.04 -11.14
N GLN A 53 3.91 -4.44 -10.21
CA GLN A 53 4.58 -5.11 -9.06
C GLN A 53 3.68 -5.34 -7.84
N SER A 54 2.36 -5.18 -7.98
CA SER A 54 1.42 -5.59 -6.94
C SER A 54 1.62 -7.08 -6.60
N PRO A 55 1.52 -7.46 -5.30
CA PRO A 55 1.60 -8.86 -4.90
C PRO A 55 0.39 -9.68 -5.33
N ILE A 56 -0.69 -9.03 -5.81
CA ILE A 56 -1.83 -9.73 -6.39
C ILE A 56 -1.41 -10.31 -7.75
N PRO A 57 -1.60 -11.63 -7.98
CA PRO A 57 -1.33 -12.26 -9.27
C PRO A 57 -1.97 -11.49 -10.42
N ALA A 58 -1.26 -11.39 -11.55
CA ALA A 58 -1.66 -10.52 -12.66
C ALA A 58 -3.04 -10.90 -13.24
N ASP A 59 -3.36 -12.19 -13.24
CA ASP A 59 -4.63 -12.79 -13.67
C ASP A 59 -5.78 -12.53 -12.67
N GLU A 60 -5.48 -12.40 -11.39
CA GLU A 60 -6.48 -12.08 -10.35
C GLU A 60 -6.75 -10.57 -10.22
N ARG A 61 -5.80 -9.73 -10.62
CA ARG A 61 -5.81 -8.28 -10.36
C ARG A 61 -7.01 -7.54 -10.96
N ALA A 62 -7.48 -7.96 -12.12
CA ALA A 62 -8.67 -7.36 -12.75
C ALA A 62 -9.95 -7.56 -11.91
N SER A 63 -9.99 -8.64 -11.12
CA SER A 63 -11.11 -8.95 -10.22
C SER A 63 -10.91 -8.41 -8.79
N PHE A 64 -9.72 -7.89 -8.48
CA PHE A 64 -9.40 -7.39 -7.15
C PHE A 64 -10.14 -6.08 -6.86
N THR A 65 -11.00 -6.12 -5.84
CA THR A 65 -11.79 -4.96 -5.42
C THR A 65 -11.17 -4.24 -4.25
N ARG A 66 -10.82 -4.94 -3.17
CA ARG A 66 -10.22 -4.36 -1.96
C ARG A 66 -9.68 -5.44 -1.04
N LEU A 67 -8.82 -5.05 -0.11
CA LEU A 67 -8.45 -5.89 1.03
C LEU A 67 -9.57 -5.94 2.08
N ASN A 68 -9.63 -7.06 2.79
CA ASN A 68 -10.57 -7.23 3.90
C ASN A 68 -9.98 -6.64 5.18
N TYR A 69 -10.76 -5.82 5.87
CA TYR A 69 -10.38 -5.20 7.13
C TYR A 69 -11.51 -5.28 8.14
N TRP A 70 -11.16 -5.38 9.42
CA TRP A 70 -12.10 -5.07 10.49
C TRP A 70 -12.52 -3.59 10.45
N PRO A 71 -13.74 -3.27 10.92
CA PRO A 71 -14.16 -1.89 11.14
C PRO A 71 -13.13 -1.14 12.01
N TYR A 72 -13.04 0.17 11.80
CA TYR A 72 -12.22 0.99 12.70
C TYR A 72 -12.73 0.86 14.14
N ASN A 73 -11.81 0.58 15.06
CA ASN A 73 -12.09 0.52 16.48
C ASN A 73 -11.14 1.48 17.20
N ALA A 74 -11.69 2.56 17.76
CA ALA A 74 -10.89 3.54 18.49
C ALA A 74 -10.18 2.94 19.71
N SER A 75 -10.77 1.93 20.35
CA SER A 75 -10.16 1.22 21.48
C SER A 75 -8.95 0.35 21.08
N ALA A 76 -8.79 0.04 19.80
CA ALA A 76 -7.63 -0.68 19.28
C ALA A 76 -6.44 0.26 18.97
N ARG A 77 -6.62 1.58 19.08
CA ARG A 77 -5.56 2.56 18.91
C ARG A 77 -4.97 2.89 20.29
N VAL A 78 -3.74 2.47 20.50
CA VAL A 78 -3.02 2.67 21.76
C VAL A 78 -1.78 3.52 21.56
N GLU A 79 -1.39 4.25 22.60
CA GLU A 79 -0.07 4.85 22.71
C GLU A 79 0.89 3.80 23.27
N ALA A 80 2.08 3.71 22.69
CA ALA A 80 3.10 2.78 23.11
C ALA A 80 4.42 3.54 23.32
N ARG A 81 5.14 3.19 24.39
CA ARG A 81 6.50 3.69 24.61
C ARG A 81 7.43 3.01 23.62
N PHE A 82 8.21 3.81 22.90
CA PHE A 82 9.32 3.33 22.09
C PHE A 82 10.56 3.20 22.97
N ASP A 83 11.26 2.06 22.88
CA ASP A 83 12.54 1.81 23.51
C ASP A 83 13.55 1.44 22.43
N SER A 84 14.73 2.05 22.47
CA SER A 84 15.74 2.04 21.40
C SER A 84 17.02 1.36 21.82
#